data_AF-L7W8W4-F1
#
_entry.id   AF-L7W8W4-F1
#
_cell.length_a   1.000
_cell.length_b   1.000
_cell.length_c   1.000
_cell.angle_alpha   90.00
_cell.angle_beta   90.00
_cell.angle_gamma   90.00
#
_symmetry.space_group_name_H-M   'P 1'
#
loop_
_entity.id
_entity.type
_entity.pdbx_description
1 polymer ?
#
loop_
_entity_poly.entity_id
_entity_poly.type
_entity_poly.pdbx_seq_one_letter_code
_entity_poly.pdbx_strand_id
1 'polypeptide(L)'
;MIFIVAFTIQSCQDDDTEFGAVIAPSNLVVTATVQGQSMTDPNGDGTGIVVFNATSDNALNYSYDFGDGRQGSTFDGTIEHRFVQLGTNTYSVTVTATGTGGAATTQTILLDVLSTFDDSEAKEFLTGGSSKTWYWSVAENGHWGVGPTNLIGGQSPEAYYTPAFFPVPAFGRYCNDLTECFYEDEMVFTKDGNDVIYELKNFGGTYFHNTYLSQFGGPSAINGNNDDECLPFTAPAPGVITFTPTLDTDVPVEQSRKTTMLLANDSFISWYVGSSEYEIMEITANRMVLRTVQANDPALAWYHVLTTDLPVNPNPPCI
;
A
#
# COMPACT_ATOMS: atom_id res chain seq x y z
N MET A 1 75.33 -24.93 -11.10
CA MET A 1 74.15 -25.68 -11.55
C MET A 1 72.94 -24.93 -11.02
N ILE A 2 72.37 -24.04 -11.84
CA ILE A 2 71.19 -23.24 -11.50
C ILE A 2 69.98 -24.06 -11.96
N PHE A 3 69.12 -24.44 -11.03
CA PHE A 3 67.90 -25.20 -11.29
C PHE A 3 66.76 -24.19 -11.41
N ILE A 4 66.27 -23.97 -12.64
CA ILE A 4 65.12 -23.12 -12.92
C ILE A 4 63.86 -23.96 -12.69
N VAL A 5 63.06 -23.59 -11.70
CA VAL A 5 61.72 -24.14 -11.48
C VAL A 5 60.75 -23.29 -12.30
N ALA A 6 60.16 -23.88 -13.34
CA ALA A 6 59.10 -23.27 -14.13
C ALA A 6 57.77 -23.48 -13.41
N PHE A 7 57.11 -22.38 -13.03
CA PHE A 7 55.75 -22.38 -12.50
C PHE A 7 54.77 -22.24 -13.68
N THR A 8 54.03 -23.30 -14.00
CA THR A 8 52.92 -23.25 -14.96
C THR A 8 51.66 -22.80 -14.24
N ILE A 9 51.20 -21.58 -14.54
CA ILE A 9 49.88 -21.08 -14.17
C ILE A 9 48.85 -21.74 -15.08
N GLN A 10 48.10 -22.71 -14.53
CA GLN A 10 46.93 -23.29 -15.18
C GLN A 10 45.73 -22.35 -14.95
N SER A 11 45.52 -21.36 -15.81
CA SER A 11 44.25 -20.64 -15.87
C SER A 11 43.26 -21.45 -16.73
N CYS A 12 42.45 -22.28 -16.10
CA CYS A 12 41.22 -22.77 -16.72
C CYS A 12 40.05 -22.13 -15.99
N GLN A 13 39.55 -21.03 -16.54
CA GLN A 13 38.13 -20.74 -16.50
C GLN A 13 37.72 -20.49 -17.95
N ASP A 14 37.34 -21.58 -18.63
CA ASP A 14 36.44 -21.47 -19.77
C ASP A 14 35.06 -21.19 -19.20
N ASP A 15 34.79 -19.91 -18.93
CA ASP A 15 33.44 -19.41 -18.65
C ASP A 15 32.93 -18.65 -19.89
N ASP A 16 33.11 -19.22 -21.08
CA ASP A 16 32.36 -18.80 -22.27
C ASP A 16 30.94 -19.37 -22.16
N THR A 17 30.17 -18.82 -21.22
CA THR A 17 28.71 -18.89 -21.29
C THR A 17 28.29 -17.94 -22.41
N GLU A 18 28.02 -18.47 -23.59
CA GLU A 18 27.45 -17.68 -24.67
C GLU A 18 26.09 -17.13 -24.23
N PHE A 19 26.01 -15.81 -24.08
CA PHE A 19 24.72 -15.14 -23.91
C PHE A 19 23.87 -15.40 -25.15
N GLY A 20 22.64 -15.87 -24.95
CA GLY A 20 21.66 -16.00 -26.02
C GLY A 20 21.42 -14.66 -26.72
N ALA A 21 20.86 -14.69 -27.93
CA ALA A 21 20.60 -13.48 -28.71
C ALA A 21 19.77 -12.45 -27.91
N VAL A 22 20.24 -11.21 -27.92
CA VAL A 22 19.54 -10.04 -27.35
C VAL A 22 18.61 -9.48 -28.43
N ILE A 23 17.30 -9.64 -28.24
CA ILE A 23 16.26 -9.28 -29.21
C ILE A 23 15.35 -8.26 -28.56
N ALA A 24 15.37 -7.03 -29.08
CA ALA A 24 14.42 -5.99 -28.70
C ALA A 24 13.04 -6.30 -29.28
N PRO A 25 11.94 -6.10 -28.52
CA PRO A 25 10.61 -6.21 -29.07
C PRO A 25 10.36 -5.21 -30.21
N SER A 26 9.49 -5.56 -31.16
CA SER A 26 9.13 -4.68 -32.28
C SER A 26 7.63 -4.62 -32.48
N ASN A 27 7.17 -3.68 -33.31
CA ASN A 27 5.74 -3.50 -33.61
C ASN A 27 4.88 -3.30 -32.35
N LEU A 28 5.41 -2.57 -31.36
CA LEU A 28 4.65 -2.22 -30.17
C LEU A 28 3.45 -1.35 -30.56
N VAL A 29 2.27 -1.84 -30.23
CA VAL A 29 0.99 -1.15 -30.36
C VAL A 29 0.32 -1.16 -29.00
N VAL A 30 -0.06 0.03 -28.53
CA VAL A 30 -0.80 0.23 -27.29
C VAL A 30 -2.19 0.76 -27.62
N THR A 31 -3.21 0.13 -27.03
CA THR A 31 -4.59 0.60 -27.06
C THR A 31 -5.10 0.82 -25.63
N ALA A 32 -6.02 1.76 -25.47
CA ALA A 32 -6.65 2.08 -24.20
C ALA A 32 -8.15 2.19 -24.40
N THR A 33 -8.93 1.53 -23.54
CA THR A 33 -10.39 1.59 -23.54
C THR A 33 -10.82 2.23 -22.23
N VAL A 34 -11.34 3.47 -22.31
CA VAL A 34 -11.87 4.18 -21.13
C VAL A 34 -13.28 3.66 -20.85
N GLN A 35 -13.54 3.23 -19.62
CA GLN A 35 -14.83 2.69 -19.23
C GLN A 35 -15.95 3.73 -19.38
N GLY A 36 -17.06 3.32 -20.00
CA GLY A 36 -18.20 4.19 -20.25
C GLY A 36 -17.99 5.24 -21.35
N GLN A 37 -16.86 5.18 -22.09
CA GLN A 37 -16.59 6.13 -23.16
C GLN A 37 -17.62 6.04 -24.29
N SER A 38 -18.16 7.19 -24.69
CA SER A 38 -19.17 7.30 -25.75
C SER A 38 -19.03 8.63 -26.50
N MET A 39 -19.88 8.88 -27.50
CA MET A 39 -19.92 10.20 -28.17
C MET A 39 -20.41 11.33 -27.26
N THR A 40 -21.23 11.02 -26.25
CA THR A 40 -21.72 11.99 -25.25
C THR A 40 -20.77 12.12 -24.07
N ASP A 41 -20.02 11.06 -23.78
CA ASP A 41 -19.13 10.94 -22.62
C ASP A 41 -17.71 10.57 -23.11
N PRO A 42 -17.01 11.49 -23.80
CA PRO A 42 -15.73 11.19 -24.46
C PRO A 42 -14.60 10.81 -23.48
N ASN A 43 -14.75 11.16 -22.19
CA ASN A 43 -13.75 10.93 -21.15
C ASN A 43 -14.17 9.82 -20.16
N GLY A 44 -15.22 9.04 -20.49
CA GLY A 44 -15.74 7.96 -19.66
C GLY A 44 -16.91 8.36 -18.75
N ASP A 45 -17.43 7.37 -18.01
CA ASP A 45 -18.59 7.50 -17.11
C ASP A 45 -18.25 8.06 -15.71
N GLY A 46 -17.01 8.47 -15.48
CA GLY A 46 -16.53 8.97 -14.19
C GLY A 46 -15.94 7.92 -13.25
N THR A 47 -15.92 6.64 -13.65
CA THR A 47 -15.25 5.57 -12.87
C THR A 47 -13.73 5.73 -12.80
N GLY A 48 -13.15 6.43 -13.79
CA GLY A 48 -11.71 6.57 -13.99
C GLY A 48 -11.03 5.28 -14.49
N ILE A 49 -11.76 4.21 -14.76
CA ILE A 49 -11.21 2.92 -15.16
C ILE A 49 -10.81 2.96 -16.63
N VAL A 50 -9.60 2.48 -16.92
CA VAL A 50 -9.07 2.30 -18.27
C VAL A 50 -8.44 0.91 -18.37
N VAL A 51 -8.86 0.16 -19.39
CA VAL A 51 -8.22 -1.12 -19.74
C VAL A 51 -7.21 -0.87 -20.86
N PHE A 52 -5.95 -1.15 -20.58
CA PHE A 52 -4.85 -1.06 -21.53
C PHE A 52 -4.57 -2.43 -22.13
N ASN A 53 -4.24 -2.45 -23.42
CA ASN A 53 -3.77 -3.64 -24.11
C ASN A 53 -2.57 -3.26 -24.98
N ALA A 54 -1.44 -3.90 -24.71
CA ALA A 54 -0.21 -3.78 -25.48
C ALA A 54 0.13 -5.09 -26.19
N THR A 55 0.52 -4.97 -27.46
CA THR A 55 1.00 -6.11 -28.27
C THR A 55 2.29 -5.73 -28.96
N SER A 56 3.23 -6.67 -29.04
CA SER A 56 4.50 -6.54 -29.76
C SER A 56 5.08 -7.91 -30.09
N ASP A 57 5.95 -7.96 -31.09
CA ASP A 57 6.71 -9.16 -31.42
C ASP A 57 7.90 -9.29 -30.45
N ASN A 58 8.19 -10.51 -29.98
CA ASN A 58 9.34 -10.84 -29.12
C ASN A 58 9.37 -10.19 -27.73
N ALA A 59 8.24 -9.68 -27.23
CA ALA A 59 8.13 -9.29 -25.82
C ALA A 59 7.93 -10.50 -24.90
N LEU A 60 8.63 -10.45 -23.77
CA LEU A 60 8.49 -11.36 -22.64
C LEU A 60 7.54 -10.79 -21.58
N ASN A 61 7.50 -9.46 -21.42
CA ASN A 61 6.61 -8.75 -20.52
C ASN A 61 6.39 -7.30 -20.99
N TYR A 62 5.44 -6.64 -20.33
CA TYR A 62 5.14 -5.23 -20.47
C TYR A 62 5.12 -4.57 -19.09
N SER A 63 5.76 -3.40 -18.97
CA SER A 63 5.55 -2.50 -17.84
C SER A 63 4.85 -1.23 -18.29
N TYR A 64 4.10 -0.65 -17.36
CA TYR A 64 3.27 0.53 -17.54
C TYR A 64 3.66 1.56 -16.49
N ASP A 65 3.96 2.77 -16.96
CA ASP A 65 3.91 3.98 -16.15
C ASP A 65 2.64 4.74 -16.56
N PHE A 66 1.68 4.85 -15.66
CA PHE A 66 0.37 5.43 -15.97
C PHE A 66 0.40 6.96 -16.01
N GLY A 67 1.51 7.60 -15.64
CA GLY A 67 1.65 9.05 -15.65
C GLY A 67 0.95 9.75 -14.47
N ASP A 68 0.50 8.99 -13.48
CA ASP A 68 -0.10 9.47 -12.23
C ASP A 68 0.72 9.07 -10.98
N GLY A 69 1.98 8.68 -11.20
CA GLY A 69 2.90 8.21 -10.16
C GLY A 69 2.80 6.72 -9.86
N ARG A 70 1.83 6.00 -10.44
CA ARG A 70 1.68 4.54 -10.26
C ARG A 70 2.17 3.78 -11.49
N GLN A 71 2.63 2.56 -11.23
CA GLN A 71 3.16 1.65 -12.25
C GLN A 71 2.49 0.28 -12.14
N GLY A 72 2.55 -0.49 -13.23
CA GLY A 72 2.05 -1.86 -13.28
C GLY A 72 2.84 -2.70 -14.29
N SER A 73 2.69 -4.02 -14.24
CA SER A 73 3.28 -4.91 -15.23
C SER A 73 2.42 -6.14 -15.48
N THR A 74 2.59 -6.71 -16.67
CA THR A 74 1.88 -7.92 -17.10
C THR A 74 2.73 -8.69 -18.12
N PHE A 75 2.51 -10.00 -18.21
CA PHE A 75 3.12 -10.85 -19.24
C PHE A 75 2.33 -10.82 -20.55
N ASP A 76 1.01 -10.68 -20.50
CA ASP A 76 0.13 -10.75 -21.67
C ASP A 76 -0.18 -9.39 -22.31
N GLY A 77 0.28 -8.31 -21.68
CA GLY A 77 0.09 -6.95 -22.15
C GLY A 77 -1.27 -6.35 -21.80
N THR A 78 -2.19 -7.07 -21.15
CA THR A 78 -3.47 -6.50 -20.69
C THR A 78 -3.38 -6.11 -19.21
N ILE A 79 -3.81 -4.88 -18.89
CA ILE A 79 -3.87 -4.38 -17.51
C ILE A 79 -5.01 -3.37 -17.36
N GLU A 80 -5.75 -3.47 -16.26
CA GLU A 80 -6.71 -2.45 -15.86
C GLU A 80 -6.06 -1.48 -14.89
N HIS A 81 -6.31 -0.18 -15.06
CA HIS A 81 -5.88 0.86 -14.14
C HIS A 81 -7.00 1.86 -13.91
N ARG A 82 -7.16 2.29 -12.65
CA ARG A 82 -8.13 3.32 -12.28
C ARG A 82 -7.41 4.62 -12.01
N PHE A 83 -7.70 5.67 -12.79
CA PHE A 83 -7.34 7.04 -12.49
C PHE A 83 -8.30 7.65 -11.48
N VAL A 84 -7.75 8.41 -10.54
CA VAL A 84 -8.42 8.75 -9.27
C VAL A 84 -8.48 10.25 -9.02
N GLN A 85 -7.65 11.03 -9.71
CA GLN A 85 -7.67 12.48 -9.63
C GLN A 85 -9.01 13.02 -10.11
N LEU A 86 -9.70 13.75 -9.25
CA LEU A 86 -11.05 14.27 -9.49
C LEU A 86 -11.08 15.16 -10.74
N GLY A 87 -12.14 15.02 -11.54
CA GLY A 87 -12.35 15.74 -12.78
C GLY A 87 -11.74 15.04 -13.99
N THR A 88 -11.73 15.74 -15.13
CA THR A 88 -11.07 15.27 -16.35
C THR A 88 -9.60 15.67 -16.31
N ASN A 89 -8.72 14.68 -16.39
CA ASN A 89 -7.27 14.87 -16.39
C ASN A 89 -6.64 14.14 -17.58
N THR A 90 -5.59 14.73 -18.16
CA THR A 90 -4.82 14.14 -19.25
C THR A 90 -3.63 13.39 -18.68
N TYR A 91 -3.49 12.11 -19.03
CA TYR A 91 -2.40 11.25 -18.56
C TYR A 91 -1.48 10.86 -19.72
N SER A 92 -0.18 10.81 -19.43
CA SER A 92 0.87 10.36 -20.36
C SER A 92 1.33 8.96 -19.99
N VAL A 93 0.64 7.96 -20.53
CA VAL A 93 0.91 6.55 -20.22
C VAL A 93 2.05 6.05 -21.09
N THR A 94 3.12 5.59 -20.46
CA THR A 94 4.29 5.00 -21.15
C THR A 94 4.32 3.50 -20.92
N VAL A 95 4.35 2.74 -22.01
CA VAL A 95 4.44 1.28 -21.99
C VAL A 95 5.81 0.86 -22.48
N THR A 96 6.45 -0.05 -21.75
CA THR A 96 7.73 -0.65 -22.10
C THR A 96 7.55 -2.14 -22.34
N ALA A 97 7.78 -2.59 -23.57
CA ALA A 97 7.86 -4.01 -23.90
C ALA A 97 9.31 -4.48 -23.72
N THR A 98 9.53 -5.54 -22.95
CA THR A 98 10.88 -6.09 -22.65
C THR A 98 11.07 -7.44 -23.33
N GLY A 99 12.16 -7.60 -24.09
CA GLY A 99 12.58 -8.83 -24.75
C GLY A 99 13.78 -9.50 -24.08
N THR A 100 14.51 -10.34 -24.82
CA THR A 100 15.64 -11.09 -24.27
C THR A 100 16.82 -10.17 -23.95
N GLY A 101 17.59 -10.53 -22.93
CA GLY A 101 18.75 -9.73 -22.48
C GLY A 101 18.40 -8.34 -21.95
N GLY A 102 17.11 -8.08 -21.64
CA GLY A 102 16.64 -6.78 -21.16
C GLY A 102 16.49 -5.72 -22.26
N ALA A 103 16.59 -6.08 -23.54
CA ALA A 103 16.33 -5.16 -24.63
C ALA A 103 14.86 -4.74 -24.62
N ALA A 104 14.58 -3.46 -24.86
CA ALA A 104 13.25 -2.91 -24.69
C ALA A 104 12.85 -1.94 -25.81
N THR A 105 11.55 -1.85 -26.04
CA THR A 105 10.91 -0.86 -26.92
C THR A 105 9.80 -0.17 -26.15
N THR A 106 9.68 1.15 -26.28
CA THR A 106 8.71 1.97 -25.55
C THR A 106 7.73 2.68 -26.47
N GLN A 107 6.52 2.91 -25.98
CA GLN A 107 5.51 3.74 -26.63
C GLN A 107 4.75 4.56 -25.57
N THR A 108 4.48 5.82 -25.86
CA THR A 108 3.69 6.71 -24.99
C THR A 108 2.39 7.10 -25.69
N ILE A 109 1.28 7.04 -24.97
CA ILE A 109 -0.03 7.53 -25.42
C ILE A 109 -0.56 8.59 -24.45
N LEU A 110 -1.34 9.53 -24.97
CA LEU A 110 -2.07 10.52 -24.18
C LEU A 110 -3.56 10.17 -24.18
N LEU A 111 -4.20 10.25 -23.02
CA LEU A 111 -5.64 10.05 -22.88
C LEU A 111 -6.23 10.98 -21.83
N ASP A 112 -7.45 11.43 -22.08
CA ASP A 112 -8.25 12.20 -21.13
C ASP A 112 -9.20 11.25 -20.39
N VAL A 113 -9.17 11.28 -19.06
CA VAL A 113 -9.98 10.39 -18.21
C VAL A 113 -10.72 11.20 -17.17
N LEU A 114 -12.03 10.98 -17.06
CA LEU A 114 -12.88 11.53 -16.02
C LEU A 114 -12.92 10.58 -14.82
N SER A 115 -12.55 11.09 -13.64
CA SER A 115 -12.87 10.49 -12.34
C SER A 115 -13.80 11.40 -11.57
N THR A 116 -14.87 10.84 -11.00
CA THR A 116 -15.85 11.60 -10.20
C THR A 116 -15.97 11.11 -8.77
N PHE A 117 -15.20 10.10 -8.36
CA PHE A 117 -15.27 9.60 -6.99
C PHE A 117 -14.67 10.63 -6.02
N ASP A 118 -15.46 11.05 -5.05
CA ASP A 118 -15.03 11.90 -3.95
C ASP A 118 -15.85 11.57 -2.70
N ASP A 119 -15.18 11.52 -1.56
CA ASP A 119 -15.80 11.33 -0.24
C ASP A 119 -15.54 12.56 0.63
N SER A 120 -16.17 13.66 0.24
CA SER A 120 -16.01 14.96 0.92
C SER A 120 -16.34 14.92 2.41
N GLU A 121 -17.30 14.08 2.82
CA GLU A 121 -17.66 13.92 4.23
C GLU A 121 -16.55 13.19 5.02
N ALA A 122 -15.99 12.10 4.49
CA ALA A 122 -14.84 11.46 5.13
C ALA A 122 -13.65 12.41 5.24
N LYS A 123 -13.34 13.18 4.18
CA LYS A 123 -12.28 14.19 4.19
C LYS A 123 -12.52 15.25 5.26
N GLU A 124 -13.76 15.69 5.43
CA GLU A 124 -14.13 16.65 6.48
C GLU A 124 -13.98 16.04 7.87
N PHE A 125 -14.39 14.80 8.09
CA PHE A 125 -14.16 14.13 9.37
C PHE A 125 -12.68 13.89 9.65
N LEU A 126 -11.89 13.47 8.66
CA LEU A 126 -10.44 13.25 8.80
C LEU A 126 -9.70 14.52 9.21
N THR A 127 -10.10 15.69 8.70
CA THR A 127 -9.34 16.94 8.80
C THR A 127 -9.97 17.99 9.72
N GLY A 128 -11.26 17.85 10.06
CA GLY A 128 -12.04 18.89 10.71
C GLY A 128 -12.08 20.21 9.91
N GLY A 129 -11.91 20.13 8.59
CA GLY A 129 -11.89 21.28 7.68
C GLY A 129 -10.54 22.00 7.61
N SER A 130 -9.54 21.59 8.39
CA SER A 130 -8.19 22.17 8.37
C SER A 130 -7.14 21.09 8.62
N SER A 131 -6.67 20.91 9.85
CA SER A 131 -5.77 19.83 10.23
C SER A 131 -6.27 19.19 11.51
N LYS A 132 -6.19 17.87 11.57
CA LYS A 132 -6.62 17.07 12.72
C LYS A 132 -5.65 15.92 12.94
N THR A 133 -5.30 15.72 14.20
CA THR A 133 -4.46 14.61 14.65
C THR A 133 -5.34 13.50 15.21
N TRP A 134 -4.99 12.28 14.83
CA TRP A 134 -5.60 11.05 15.30
C TRP A 134 -4.57 10.22 16.06
N TYR A 135 -5.06 9.47 17.02
CA TYR A 135 -4.30 8.64 17.93
C TYR A 135 -4.98 7.28 18.09
N TRP A 136 -4.27 6.28 18.59
CA TRP A 136 -4.88 5.00 18.95
C TRP A 136 -5.97 5.16 20.01
N SER A 137 -7.13 4.52 19.78
CA SER A 137 -8.22 4.43 20.77
C SER A 137 -7.90 3.39 21.86
N VAL A 138 -6.79 3.58 22.57
CA VAL A 138 -6.21 2.56 23.48
C VAL A 138 -7.15 2.09 24.60
N ALA A 139 -8.12 2.91 25.00
CA ALA A 139 -9.10 2.57 26.02
C ALA A 139 -10.25 1.68 25.48
N GLU A 140 -10.32 1.48 24.16
CA GLU A 140 -11.33 0.65 23.51
C GLU A 140 -10.81 -0.77 23.32
N ASN A 141 -11.66 -1.77 23.59
CA ASN A 141 -11.33 -3.16 23.27
C ASN A 141 -11.38 -3.36 21.75
N GLY A 142 -10.38 -4.06 21.20
CA GLY A 142 -10.25 -4.30 19.78
C GLY A 142 -9.81 -3.07 18.98
N HIS A 143 -9.21 -2.06 19.63
CA HIS A 143 -8.68 -0.89 18.93
C HIS A 143 -7.58 -1.24 17.94
N TRP A 144 -6.89 -2.34 18.18
CA TRP A 144 -5.98 -2.95 17.23
C TRP A 144 -6.20 -4.46 17.27
N GLY A 145 -6.12 -5.10 16.11
CA GLY A 145 -6.26 -6.54 16.04
C GLY A 145 -6.39 -7.07 14.62
N VAL A 146 -6.44 -8.39 14.52
CA VAL A 146 -6.49 -9.11 13.25
C VAL A 146 -7.72 -9.99 13.15
N GLY A 147 -8.25 -10.08 11.94
CA GLY A 147 -9.30 -11.01 11.54
C GLY A 147 -9.03 -11.55 10.13
N PRO A 148 -9.90 -12.42 9.63
CA PRO A 148 -9.79 -12.90 8.25
C PRO A 148 -10.13 -11.80 7.25
N THR A 149 -9.46 -11.80 6.10
CA THR A 149 -9.78 -10.89 4.99
C THR A 149 -11.16 -11.17 4.41
N ASN A 150 -11.52 -12.45 4.26
CA ASN A 150 -12.75 -12.91 3.62
C ASN A 150 -13.59 -13.75 4.59
N LEU A 151 -14.86 -13.96 4.26
CA LEU A 151 -15.75 -14.82 5.03
C LEU A 151 -15.21 -16.27 5.05
N ILE A 152 -14.90 -16.78 6.25
CA ILE A 152 -14.53 -18.18 6.44
C ILE A 152 -15.79 -18.99 6.80
N GLY A 153 -16.25 -19.83 5.87
CA GLY A 153 -17.42 -20.68 6.09
C GLY A 153 -17.24 -21.65 7.27
N GLY A 154 -18.19 -21.65 8.20
CA GLY A 154 -18.25 -22.62 9.30
C GLY A 154 -17.43 -22.29 10.55
N GLN A 155 -16.83 -21.09 10.64
CA GLN A 155 -16.17 -20.61 11.87
C GLN A 155 -16.94 -19.43 12.48
N SER A 156 -17.11 -19.47 13.80
CA SER A 156 -17.46 -18.28 14.60
C SER A 156 -16.16 -17.55 14.98
N PRO A 157 -16.10 -16.21 14.91
CA PRO A 157 -17.17 -15.29 14.55
C PRO A 157 -17.22 -15.04 13.03
N GLU A 158 -18.44 -14.94 12.52
CA GLU A 158 -18.83 -14.58 11.15
C GLU A 158 -18.43 -13.14 10.74
N ALA A 159 -17.47 -12.52 11.43
CA ALA A 159 -17.17 -11.10 11.32
C ALA A 159 -15.77 -10.87 10.72
N TYR A 160 -15.64 -11.12 9.42
CA TYR A 160 -14.49 -10.80 8.56
C TYR A 160 -14.36 -9.28 8.25
N TYR A 161 -15.02 -8.47 9.09
CA TYR A 161 -14.99 -7.01 9.14
C TYR A 161 -14.70 -6.51 10.57
N THR A 162 -14.13 -7.38 11.43
CA THR A 162 -13.73 -7.08 12.81
C THR A 162 -12.45 -7.88 13.17
N PRO A 163 -11.73 -7.53 14.25
CA PRO A 163 -10.55 -8.28 14.70
C PRO A 163 -10.93 -9.62 15.37
N ALA A 164 -11.42 -10.57 14.58
CA ALA A 164 -11.99 -11.83 15.05
C ALA A 164 -10.97 -12.87 15.55
N PHE A 165 -9.72 -12.82 15.07
CA PHE A 165 -8.67 -13.76 15.49
C PHE A 165 -7.94 -13.29 16.74
N PHE A 166 -7.69 -11.99 16.83
CA PHE A 166 -6.99 -11.41 17.97
C PHE A 166 -7.40 -9.94 18.18
N PRO A 167 -8.45 -9.70 18.99
CA PRO A 167 -8.82 -8.35 19.43
C PRO A 167 -7.99 -7.96 20.66
N VAL A 168 -7.14 -6.92 20.56
CA VAL A 168 -6.37 -6.47 21.73
C VAL A 168 -7.28 -5.83 22.76
N PRO A 169 -7.22 -6.24 24.04
CA PRO A 169 -7.98 -5.58 25.10
C PRO A 169 -7.51 -4.13 25.28
N ALA A 170 -8.36 -3.29 25.87
CA ALA A 170 -7.97 -1.93 26.24
C ALA A 170 -6.62 -1.93 26.97
N PHE A 171 -5.70 -1.06 26.54
CA PHE A 171 -4.32 -0.95 27.03
C PHE A 171 -3.46 -2.22 26.89
N GLY A 172 -3.86 -3.20 26.07
CA GLY A 172 -3.23 -4.52 26.00
C GLY A 172 -1.82 -4.58 25.40
N ARG A 173 -1.32 -3.48 24.83
CA ARG A 173 0.11 -3.30 24.45
C ARG A 173 0.81 -2.23 25.26
N TYR A 174 0.22 -1.77 26.37
CA TYR A 174 0.87 -0.80 27.23
C TYR A 174 1.93 -1.49 28.11
N CYS A 175 3.02 -0.80 28.44
CA CYS A 175 4.08 -1.29 29.34
C CYS A 175 4.72 -2.63 28.90
N ASN A 176 5.04 -2.73 27.62
CA ASN A 176 5.84 -3.83 27.09
C ASN A 176 7.01 -3.24 26.29
N ASP A 177 8.23 -3.65 26.63
CA ASP A 177 9.49 -3.18 26.06
C ASP A 177 9.54 -3.33 24.52
N LEU A 178 8.78 -4.28 23.95
CA LEU A 178 8.68 -4.46 22.50
C LEU A 178 7.70 -3.50 21.83
N THR A 179 6.90 -2.74 22.58
CA THR A 179 5.76 -1.95 22.06
C THR A 179 5.81 -0.47 22.43
N GLU A 180 6.91 0.00 23.03
CA GLU A 180 7.02 1.33 23.63
C GLU A 180 6.62 2.48 22.66
N CYS A 181 7.01 2.38 21.40
CA CYS A 181 6.69 3.40 20.38
C CYS A 181 5.22 3.38 19.91
N PHE A 182 4.51 2.26 20.07
CA PHE A 182 3.32 1.98 19.27
C PHE A 182 2.18 2.99 19.50
N TYR A 183 1.97 3.39 20.74
CA TYR A 183 0.89 4.32 21.10
C TYR A 183 1.34 5.79 21.18
N GLU A 184 2.58 6.09 20.83
CA GLU A 184 3.12 7.45 20.84
C GLU A 184 2.87 8.20 19.52
N ASP A 185 2.56 7.47 18.45
CA ASP A 185 2.40 8.02 17.10
C ASP A 185 1.28 9.07 17.00
N GLU A 186 1.53 10.11 16.19
CA GLU A 186 0.51 11.04 15.73
C GLU A 186 0.22 10.83 14.25
N MET A 187 -1.05 10.56 13.92
CA MET A 187 -1.54 10.45 12.56
C MET A 187 -2.23 11.76 12.16
N VAL A 188 -1.53 12.61 11.40
CA VAL A 188 -1.99 13.97 11.08
C VAL A 188 -2.58 13.99 9.68
N PHE A 189 -3.83 14.44 9.57
CA PHE A 189 -4.53 14.63 8.30
C PHE A 189 -4.80 16.11 8.09
N THR A 190 -4.26 16.67 7.02
CA THR A 190 -4.35 18.10 6.69
C THR A 190 -5.05 18.31 5.36
N LYS A 191 -6.08 19.15 5.35
CA LYS A 191 -6.81 19.58 4.15
C LYS A 191 -5.97 20.60 3.38
N ASP A 192 -5.76 20.35 2.09
CA ASP A 192 -5.16 21.30 1.16
C ASP A 192 -6.05 21.39 -0.09
N GLY A 193 -6.87 22.44 -0.17
CA GLY A 193 -7.93 22.52 -1.17
C GLY A 193 -8.92 21.35 -1.05
N ASN A 194 -8.98 20.52 -2.10
CA ASN A 194 -9.82 19.31 -2.14
C ASN A 194 -9.06 18.03 -1.71
N ASP A 195 -7.75 18.15 -1.51
CA ASP A 195 -6.87 17.04 -1.16
C ASP A 195 -6.73 16.92 0.36
N VAL A 196 -6.33 15.73 0.80
CA VAL A 196 -5.93 15.46 2.18
C VAL A 196 -4.50 14.97 2.16
N ILE A 197 -3.62 15.61 2.92
CA ILE A 197 -2.23 15.21 3.11
C ILE A 197 -2.14 14.43 4.42
N TYR A 198 -1.51 13.26 4.37
CA TYR A 198 -1.20 12.44 5.53
C TYR A 198 0.26 12.62 5.96
N GLU A 199 0.48 12.78 7.25
CA GLU A 199 1.78 12.74 7.90
C GLU A 199 1.72 11.80 9.11
N LEU A 200 2.64 10.83 9.15
CA LEU A 200 2.88 10.01 10.33
C LEU A 200 4.04 10.63 11.12
N LYS A 201 3.78 11.04 12.37
CA LYS A 201 4.86 11.36 13.31
C LYS A 201 5.07 10.18 14.23
N ASN A 202 6.17 9.46 14.00
CA ASN A 202 6.48 8.23 14.72
C ASN A 202 7.57 8.39 15.80
N PHE A 203 8.05 9.62 16.00
CA PHE A 203 9.07 9.98 16.98
C PHE A 203 10.35 9.12 16.96
N GLY A 204 10.68 8.56 15.78
CA GLY A 204 11.89 7.77 15.57
C GLY A 204 11.73 6.26 15.76
N GLY A 205 10.53 5.76 16.06
CA GLY A 205 10.24 4.33 16.17
C GLY A 205 8.94 3.94 15.48
N THR A 206 8.84 2.70 14.99
CA THR A 206 7.60 2.18 14.42
C THR A 206 7.39 0.75 14.87
N TYR A 207 6.14 0.39 15.14
CA TYR A 207 5.75 -0.97 15.48
C TYR A 207 5.61 -1.79 14.18
N PHE A 208 6.35 -2.90 14.08
CA PHE A 208 6.41 -3.75 12.89
C PHE A 208 5.85 -5.14 13.15
N HIS A 209 5.08 -5.66 12.19
CA HIS A 209 4.68 -7.06 12.20
C HIS A 209 5.90 -7.96 12.08
N ASN A 210 5.91 -9.04 12.85
CA ASN A 210 7.08 -9.89 13.05
C ASN A 210 7.70 -10.45 11.75
N THR A 211 6.89 -10.61 10.70
CA THR A 211 7.33 -11.08 9.38
C THR A 211 8.16 -10.05 8.60
N TYR A 212 8.16 -8.78 9.04
CA TYR A 212 8.89 -7.69 8.39
C TYR A 212 10.16 -7.28 9.13
N LEU A 213 10.37 -7.74 10.37
CA LEU A 213 11.48 -7.30 11.23
C LEU A 213 12.85 -7.39 10.57
N SER A 214 13.11 -8.48 9.83
CA SER A 214 14.39 -8.71 9.15
C SER A 214 14.71 -7.67 8.06
N GLN A 215 13.70 -6.97 7.55
CA GLN A 215 13.86 -5.88 6.58
C GLN A 215 14.26 -4.56 7.27
N PHE A 216 13.98 -4.43 8.57
CA PHE A 216 14.16 -3.20 9.34
C PHE A 216 15.15 -3.37 10.51
N GLY A 217 16.02 -4.38 10.43
CA GLY A 217 17.12 -4.57 11.39
C GLY A 217 16.75 -5.33 12.67
N GLY A 218 15.55 -5.93 12.72
CA GLY A 218 15.14 -6.86 13.76
C GLY A 218 15.30 -8.34 13.37
N PRO A 219 14.90 -9.28 14.25
CA PRO A 219 14.41 -9.00 15.58
C PRO A 219 15.50 -8.44 16.51
N SER A 220 15.12 -7.62 17.48
CA SER A 220 16.06 -7.08 18.46
C SER A 220 16.59 -8.17 19.41
N ALA A 221 17.68 -7.89 20.13
CA ALA A 221 18.28 -8.86 21.05
C ALA A 221 17.35 -9.27 22.21
N ILE A 222 16.37 -8.42 22.55
CA ILE A 222 15.35 -8.70 23.59
C ILE A 222 14.13 -9.45 23.03
N ASN A 223 13.97 -9.49 21.70
CA ASN A 223 12.87 -10.16 21.01
C ASN A 223 13.24 -11.60 20.61
N GLY A 224 13.48 -12.46 21.60
CA GLY A 224 13.92 -13.85 21.38
C GLY A 224 12.90 -14.77 20.70
N ASN A 225 11.61 -14.38 20.68
CA ASN A 225 10.53 -15.18 20.10
C ASN A 225 10.09 -14.70 18.72
N ASN A 226 10.70 -13.63 18.19
CA ASN A 226 10.25 -12.97 16.97
C ASN A 226 8.76 -12.57 17.07
N ASP A 227 8.42 -11.94 18.19
CA ASP A 227 7.14 -11.24 18.38
C ASP A 227 7.15 -9.92 17.59
N ASP A 228 5.99 -9.33 17.40
CA ASP A 228 5.86 -7.97 16.85
C ASP A 228 6.60 -6.98 17.75
N GLU A 229 7.39 -6.06 17.17
CA GLU A 229 8.17 -5.11 17.98
C GLU A 229 8.36 -3.72 17.34
N CYS A 230 8.68 -2.76 18.19
CA CYS A 230 9.11 -1.42 17.86
C CYS A 230 10.58 -1.44 17.43
N LEU A 231 10.86 -0.92 16.24
CA LEU A 231 12.21 -0.73 15.73
C LEU A 231 12.46 0.75 15.40
N PRO A 232 13.72 1.23 15.48
CA PRO A 232 14.09 2.55 15.00
C PRO A 232 13.72 2.74 13.53
N PHE A 233 12.93 3.76 13.23
CA PHE A 233 12.45 4.01 11.88
C PHE A 233 12.16 5.50 11.68
N THR A 234 12.44 6.00 10.48
CA THR A 234 12.06 7.35 10.07
C THR A 234 10.82 7.25 9.21
N ALA A 235 9.72 7.85 9.64
CA ALA A 235 8.47 7.86 8.88
C ALA A 235 8.67 8.41 7.44
N PRO A 236 7.92 7.90 6.45
CA PRO A 236 7.96 8.43 5.09
C PRO A 236 7.53 9.89 5.04
N ALA A 237 7.94 10.59 3.98
CA ALA A 237 7.57 11.99 3.78
C ALA A 237 6.03 12.14 3.66
N PRO A 238 5.45 13.24 4.17
CA PRO A 238 4.02 13.52 4.00
C PRO A 238 3.59 13.47 2.53
N GLY A 239 2.36 13.03 2.30
CA GLY A 239 1.87 12.86 0.93
C GLY A 239 0.35 12.92 0.81
N VAL A 240 -0.13 13.25 -0.38
CA VAL A 240 -1.55 13.34 -0.69
C VAL A 240 -2.18 11.94 -0.65
N ILE A 241 -3.28 11.81 0.07
CA ILE A 241 -4.12 10.61 0.09
C ILE A 241 -4.98 10.60 -1.16
N THR A 242 -4.94 9.47 -1.86
CA THR A 242 -5.89 9.17 -2.92
C THR A 242 -7.10 8.44 -2.33
N PHE A 243 -8.30 8.90 -2.64
CA PHE A 243 -9.54 8.22 -2.25
C PHE A 243 -10.12 7.46 -3.44
N THR A 244 -10.50 6.20 -3.22
CA THR A 244 -11.11 5.34 -4.25
C THR A 244 -12.32 4.61 -3.68
N PRO A 245 -13.29 4.18 -4.53
CA PRO A 245 -14.35 3.31 -4.05
C PRO A 245 -13.77 1.93 -3.74
N THR A 246 -14.16 1.36 -2.60
CA THR A 246 -13.81 -0.02 -2.27
C THR A 246 -14.76 -0.97 -2.99
N LEU A 247 -14.28 -1.65 -4.03
CA LEU A 247 -15.10 -2.58 -4.84
C LEU A 247 -14.80 -4.04 -4.55
N ASP A 248 -13.53 -4.39 -4.34
CA ASP A 248 -13.06 -5.76 -4.17
C ASP A 248 -12.99 -6.15 -2.69
N THR A 249 -14.15 -6.12 -2.03
CA THR A 249 -14.25 -6.52 -0.62
C THR A 249 -15.53 -7.30 -0.38
N ASP A 250 -15.40 -8.42 0.32
CA ASP A 250 -16.55 -9.19 0.79
C ASP A 250 -17.31 -8.43 1.89
N VAL A 251 -16.72 -7.38 2.47
CA VAL A 251 -17.26 -6.67 3.65
C VAL A 251 -18.66 -6.14 3.30
N PRO A 252 -19.70 -6.41 4.10
CA PRO A 252 -21.04 -5.93 3.79
C PRO A 252 -21.10 -4.41 3.70
N VAL A 253 -21.92 -3.87 2.79
CA VAL A 253 -22.08 -2.41 2.61
C VAL A 253 -22.51 -1.68 3.88
N GLU A 254 -23.24 -2.35 4.77
CA GLU A 254 -23.66 -1.78 6.05
C GLU A 254 -22.54 -1.73 7.11
N GLN A 255 -21.40 -2.36 6.84
CA GLN A 255 -20.26 -2.46 7.75
C GLN A 255 -19.03 -1.70 7.24
N SER A 256 -19.13 -1.07 6.08
CA SER A 256 -18.04 -0.34 5.45
C SER A 256 -18.56 0.93 4.77
N ARG A 257 -17.76 1.98 4.80
CA ARG A 257 -18.03 3.21 4.06
C ARG A 257 -17.87 3.04 2.55
N LYS A 258 -17.21 1.96 2.11
CA LYS A 258 -16.82 1.71 0.72
C LYS A 258 -15.92 2.80 0.13
N THR A 259 -15.10 3.39 0.99
CA THR A 259 -14.07 4.35 0.61
C THR A 259 -12.73 3.81 1.09
N THR A 260 -11.80 3.66 0.15
CA THR A 260 -10.41 3.28 0.40
C THR A 260 -9.51 4.51 0.33
N MET A 261 -8.59 4.62 1.27
CA MET A 261 -7.46 5.56 1.26
C MET A 261 -6.21 4.83 0.77
N LEU A 262 -5.58 5.37 -0.27
CA LEU A 262 -4.26 4.98 -0.73
C LEU A 262 -3.26 6.05 -0.27
N LEU A 263 -2.35 5.68 0.61
CA LEU A 263 -1.33 6.57 1.16
C LEU A 263 -0.14 6.66 0.21
N ALA A 264 0.33 7.88 -0.06
CA ALA A 264 1.51 8.10 -0.90
C ALA A 264 2.81 7.73 -0.18
N ASN A 265 3.90 7.63 -0.96
CA ASN A 265 5.27 7.41 -0.48
C ASN A 265 5.45 6.14 0.37
N ASP A 266 4.71 5.07 0.07
CA ASP A 266 4.68 3.82 0.84
C ASP A 266 4.41 4.04 2.34
N SER A 267 3.61 5.08 2.66
CA SER A 267 3.25 5.43 4.03
C SER A 267 2.21 4.47 4.60
N PHE A 268 2.08 4.45 5.93
CA PHE A 268 1.24 3.52 6.68
C PHE A 268 0.69 4.18 7.95
N ILE A 269 -0.29 3.56 8.59
CA ILE A 269 -0.98 4.12 9.76
C ILE A 269 -0.44 3.46 11.03
N SER A 270 0.65 4.04 11.57
CA SER A 270 1.35 3.71 12.83
C SER A 270 1.94 2.29 12.95
N TRP A 271 1.19 1.29 12.50
CA TRP A 271 1.54 -0.12 12.47
C TRP A 271 1.96 -0.56 11.07
N TYR A 272 3.12 -1.19 10.93
CA TYR A 272 3.63 -1.63 9.63
C TYR A 272 3.33 -3.11 9.33
N VAL A 273 2.51 -3.32 8.29
CA VAL A 273 2.18 -4.64 7.70
C VAL A 273 2.44 -4.67 6.18
N GLY A 274 3.29 -3.77 5.69
CA GLY A 274 3.64 -3.65 4.28
C GLY A 274 2.53 -3.13 3.37
N SER A 275 1.48 -2.52 3.92
CA SER A 275 0.34 -1.97 3.16
C SER A 275 0.19 -0.46 3.37
N SER A 276 -0.10 0.21 2.26
CA SER A 276 -0.48 1.63 2.19
C SER A 276 -1.95 1.82 1.82
N GLU A 277 -2.75 0.76 1.82
CA GLU A 277 -4.15 0.75 1.46
C GLU A 277 -5.04 0.51 2.69
N TYR A 278 -5.95 1.44 2.96
CA TYR A 278 -6.84 1.40 4.11
C TYR A 278 -8.30 1.64 3.70
N GLU A 279 -9.15 0.64 3.85
CA GLU A 279 -10.60 0.77 3.76
C GLU A 279 -11.12 1.49 5.01
N ILE A 280 -11.92 2.55 4.83
CA ILE A 280 -12.64 3.20 5.91
C ILE A 280 -13.87 2.35 6.21
N MET A 281 -13.87 1.70 7.38
CA MET A 281 -15.02 0.93 7.85
C MET A 281 -16.08 1.88 8.41
N GLU A 282 -15.63 2.81 9.25
CA GLU A 282 -16.46 3.82 9.89
C GLU A 282 -15.62 5.08 10.14
N ILE A 283 -16.22 6.26 10.00
CA ILE A 283 -15.59 7.51 10.44
C ILE A 283 -16.64 8.50 10.92
N THR A 284 -16.34 9.15 12.04
CA THR A 284 -17.11 10.23 12.66
C THR A 284 -16.18 11.40 12.99
N ALA A 285 -16.70 12.44 13.66
CA ALA A 285 -15.90 13.61 14.00
C ALA A 285 -14.69 13.30 14.91
N ASN A 286 -14.77 12.27 15.75
CA ASN A 286 -13.78 11.95 16.78
C ASN A 286 -13.39 10.46 16.88
N ARG A 287 -13.98 9.56 16.08
CA ARG A 287 -13.62 8.13 16.04
C ARG A 287 -13.60 7.62 14.59
N MET A 288 -12.58 6.84 14.25
CA MET A 288 -12.49 6.16 12.95
C MET A 288 -12.05 4.71 13.11
N VAL A 289 -12.58 3.85 12.25
CA VAL A 289 -12.22 2.44 12.13
C VAL A 289 -11.71 2.20 10.73
N LEU A 290 -10.47 1.75 10.63
CA LEU A 290 -9.80 1.46 9.37
C LEU A 290 -9.50 -0.03 9.28
N ARG A 291 -9.47 -0.55 8.05
CA ARG A 291 -9.11 -1.92 7.73
C ARG A 291 -8.01 -1.92 6.68
N THR A 292 -6.94 -2.68 6.89
CA THR A 292 -5.88 -2.92 5.90
C THR A 292 -5.62 -4.40 5.76
N VAL A 293 -5.37 -4.88 4.54
CA VAL A 293 -4.90 -6.24 4.30
C VAL A 293 -3.39 -6.30 4.46
N GLN A 294 -2.86 -7.34 5.09
CA GLN A 294 -1.43 -7.53 5.23
C GLN A 294 -0.80 -7.92 3.89
N ALA A 295 0.26 -7.24 3.48
CA ALA A 295 0.76 -7.39 2.10
C ALA A 295 1.43 -8.74 1.82
N ASN A 296 2.11 -9.33 2.80
CA ASN A 296 2.75 -10.65 2.66
C ASN A 296 1.87 -11.82 3.17
N ASP A 297 0.68 -11.54 3.70
CA ASP A 297 -0.33 -12.55 4.02
C ASP A 297 -1.75 -12.01 3.74
N PRO A 298 -2.22 -12.12 2.48
CA PRO A 298 -3.51 -11.59 2.06
C PRO A 298 -4.72 -12.23 2.76
N ALA A 299 -4.54 -13.31 3.53
CA ALA A 299 -5.61 -13.92 4.31
C ALA A 299 -5.93 -13.14 5.61
N LEU A 300 -5.05 -12.22 6.00
CA LEU A 300 -5.17 -11.43 7.23
C LEU A 300 -5.54 -9.97 6.93
N ALA A 301 -6.58 -9.50 7.61
CA ALA A 301 -6.97 -8.10 7.67
C ALA A 301 -6.78 -7.56 9.08
N TRP A 302 -6.11 -6.40 9.18
CA TRP A 302 -5.86 -5.68 10.41
C TRP A 302 -6.83 -4.51 10.55
N TYR A 303 -7.27 -4.27 11.78
CA TYR A 303 -8.28 -3.28 12.11
C TYR A 303 -7.70 -2.26 13.08
N HIS A 304 -7.82 -0.98 12.74
CA HIS A 304 -7.34 0.13 13.55
C HIS A 304 -8.52 0.96 14.01
N VAL A 305 -8.66 1.19 15.30
CA VAL A 305 -9.61 2.15 15.87
C VAL A 305 -8.82 3.32 16.41
N LEU A 306 -9.07 4.49 15.84
CA LEU A 306 -8.38 5.72 16.13
C LEU A 306 -9.38 6.77 16.64
N THR A 307 -8.88 7.68 17.46
CA THR A 307 -9.66 8.76 18.09
C THR A 307 -8.91 10.08 17.99
N THR A 308 -9.62 11.19 18.10
CA THR A 308 -9.02 12.52 18.27
C THR A 308 -8.69 12.84 19.72
N ASP A 309 -9.16 12.01 20.65
CA ASP A 309 -8.84 12.15 22.06
C ASP A 309 -7.41 11.69 22.29
N LEU A 310 -6.57 12.57 22.84
CA LEU A 310 -5.21 12.22 23.19
C LEU A 310 -5.24 10.98 24.10
N PRO A 311 -4.52 9.89 23.77
CA PRO A 311 -4.50 8.68 24.59
C PRO A 311 -4.03 9.07 26.00
N VAL A 312 -5.01 9.02 26.90
CA VAL A 312 -5.02 9.48 28.30
C VAL A 312 -3.67 9.88 28.87
N ASN A 313 -3.44 11.19 28.96
CA ASN A 313 -2.47 11.74 29.90
C ASN A 313 -3.12 11.90 31.30
N PRO A 314 -2.60 11.26 32.36
CA PRO A 314 -1.52 10.28 32.36
C PRO A 314 -2.03 8.85 32.09
N ASN A 315 -1.18 8.07 31.43
CA ASN A 315 -1.43 6.66 31.14
C ASN A 315 -1.62 5.87 32.44
N PRO A 316 -2.37 4.76 32.44
CA PRO A 316 -2.42 3.87 33.59
C PRO A 316 -0.98 3.45 33.97
N PRO A 317 -0.66 3.37 35.28
CA PRO A 317 0.65 2.93 35.71
C PRO A 317 0.90 1.49 35.23
N CYS A 318 2.14 1.20 34.81
CA CYS A 318 2.58 -0.16 34.55
C CYS A 318 2.37 -1.00 35.82
N ILE A 319 1.61 -2.08 35.72
CA ILE A 319 1.39 -3.06 36.81
C ILE A 319 2.42 -4.17 36.68
#